data_AF-A0A7D4BHR9-F1
#
_entry.id   AF-A0A7D4BHR9-F1
#
_cell.length_a   1.000
_cell.length_b   1.000
_cell.length_c   1.000
_cell.angle_alpha   90.00
_cell.angle_beta   90.00
_cell.angle_gamma   90.00
#
_symmetry.space_group_name_H-M   'P 1'
#
loop_
_entity.id
_entity.type
_entity.pdbx_description
1 polymer ?
#
loop_
_entity_poly.entity_id
_entity_poly.type
_entity_poly.pdbx_seq_one_letter_code
_entity_poly.pdbx_strand_id
1 'polypeptide(L)'
;MLEWKYAELPVDRLSIEKVEKEWGVTFPEAYVECVMKGNGGLPKMNGKNCVFTYIKEGEEEEDNFYYLHRYDVDSKTRHILKRYENIQDRLPDRVYPFADTILGYNLCFDYRQSTEEPGVVLWHYKVDWFAEKPEDAVFFVADSFDSFLSSLTEFEDEWETEDMPEPERIPWTCVQGEINRSMVDEVEEAWGVTFPEDYVTCLLAKEEKPVPQRFTYYQEGEEKTADLDCLVPFDPGEAYAMQKLYRKRQGELPQGVYPFAESTELWEYLCFDYRELSSEPRVLFLISQDADREETEKGLFPVAASFAELVKSLS
;
A
#
# COMPACT_ATOMS: atom_id res chain seq x y z
N MET A 1 23.75 13.58 9.66
CA MET A 1 23.08 13.13 10.90
C MET A 1 21.60 13.15 10.58
N LEU A 2 20.85 12.10 10.95
CA LEU A 2 19.40 12.10 10.73
C LEU A 2 18.71 13.09 11.66
N GLU A 3 17.85 13.90 11.08
CA GLU A 3 16.90 14.77 11.76
C GLU A 3 15.51 14.11 11.68
N TRP A 4 14.60 14.44 12.59
CA TRP A 4 13.26 13.84 12.59
C TRP A 4 12.19 14.93 12.53
N LYS A 5 11.38 14.94 11.46
CA LYS A 5 10.15 15.74 11.38
C LYS A 5 8.98 14.93 11.96
N TYR A 6 8.03 15.63 12.58
CA TYR A 6 6.81 15.02 13.15
C TYR A 6 7.06 13.93 14.19
N ALA A 7 8.29 13.82 14.72
CA ALA A 7 8.58 12.96 15.85
C ALA A 7 7.73 13.39 17.04
N GLU A 8 7.10 12.42 17.68
CA GLU A 8 6.31 12.67 18.87
C GLU A 8 7.21 12.70 20.11
N LEU A 9 6.60 12.81 21.30
CA LEU A 9 7.35 12.85 22.54
C LEU A 9 8.31 11.65 22.64
N PRO A 10 9.52 11.85 23.21
CA PRO A 10 10.50 10.79 23.35
C PRO A 10 9.90 9.56 24.02
N VAL A 11 10.13 8.40 23.43
CA VAL A 11 9.73 7.12 24.02
C VAL A 11 10.81 6.62 24.98
N ASP A 12 10.39 5.96 26.06
CA ASP A 12 11.32 5.34 27.00
C ASP A 12 11.82 3.97 26.50
N ARG A 13 13.01 3.59 26.97
CA ARG A 13 13.60 2.26 26.67
C ARG A 13 12.69 1.12 27.10
N LEU A 14 11.94 1.29 28.19
CA LEU A 14 11.01 0.28 28.72
C LEU A 14 9.91 -0.08 27.72
N SER A 15 9.46 0.87 26.89
CA SER A 15 8.44 0.61 25.87
C SER A 15 9.00 -0.19 24.71
N ILE A 16 10.25 0.06 24.32
CA ILE A 16 10.98 -0.72 23.31
C ILE A 16 11.23 -2.14 23.82
N GLU A 17 11.69 -2.29 25.06
CA GLU A 17 11.95 -3.59 25.70
C GLU A 17 10.70 -4.47 25.81
N LYS A 18 9.50 -3.88 25.90
CA LYS A 18 8.24 -4.64 25.87
C LYS A 18 8.02 -5.30 24.51
N VAL A 19 8.33 -4.59 23.42
CA VAL A 19 8.20 -5.12 22.05
C VAL A 19 9.26 -6.20 21.80
N GLU A 20 10.52 -5.95 22.20
CA GLU A 20 11.60 -6.94 22.18
C GLU A 20 11.18 -8.24 22.88
N LYS A 21 10.59 -8.12 24.07
CA LYS A 21 10.09 -9.26 24.84
C LYS A 21 8.91 -9.96 24.17
N GLU A 22 7.96 -9.22 23.60
CA GLU A 22 6.79 -9.77 22.91
C GLU A 22 7.21 -10.60 21.69
N TRP A 23 8.16 -10.10 20.91
CA TRP A 23 8.68 -10.77 19.72
C TRP A 23 9.79 -11.77 20.02
N GLY A 24 10.35 -11.76 21.22
CA GLY A 24 11.48 -12.63 21.60
C GLY A 24 12.76 -12.31 20.84
N VAL A 25 13.00 -11.02 20.56
CA VAL A 25 14.17 -10.52 19.81
C VAL A 25 14.88 -9.41 20.60
N THR A 26 16.10 -9.08 20.19
CA THR A 26 16.82 -7.87 20.63
C THR A 26 17.00 -6.96 19.44
N PHE A 27 16.62 -5.69 19.55
CA PHE A 27 16.84 -4.72 18.48
C PHE A 27 18.30 -4.22 18.47
N PRO A 28 18.84 -3.86 17.29
CA PRO A 28 20.12 -3.18 17.20
C PRO A 28 20.13 -1.90 18.03
N GLU A 29 21.20 -1.63 18.78
CA GLU A 29 21.27 -0.44 19.64
C GLU A 29 21.19 0.86 18.82
N ALA A 30 21.75 0.89 17.60
CA ALA A 30 21.60 2.00 16.66
C ALA A 30 20.12 2.28 16.31
N TYR A 31 19.29 1.24 16.19
CA TYR A 31 17.85 1.39 15.98
C TYR A 31 17.15 1.91 17.22
N VAL A 32 17.48 1.39 18.41
CA VAL A 32 16.94 1.88 19.68
C VAL A 32 17.22 3.38 19.84
N GLU A 33 18.43 3.83 19.51
CA GLU A 33 18.77 5.25 19.52
C GLU A 33 17.93 6.08 18.54
N CYS A 34 17.69 5.56 17.33
CA CYS A 34 16.84 6.22 16.34
C CYS A 34 15.41 6.37 16.85
N VAL A 35 14.81 5.30 17.38
CA VAL A 35 13.44 5.31 17.92
C VAL A 35 13.32 6.25 19.12
N MET A 36 14.28 6.23 20.05
CA MET A 36 14.25 7.13 21.21
C MET A 36 14.32 8.62 20.83
N LYS A 37 14.93 8.96 19.69
CA LYS A 37 15.03 10.33 19.15
C LYS A 37 13.87 10.69 18.22
N GLY A 38 13.29 9.70 17.54
CA GLY A 38 12.45 9.88 16.36
C GLY A 38 11.17 9.06 16.35
N ASN A 39 10.67 8.61 17.50
CA ASN A 39 9.46 7.77 17.61
C ASN A 39 8.30 8.34 16.77
N GLY A 40 7.83 7.54 15.80
CA GLY A 40 6.74 7.95 14.89
C GLY A 40 7.09 9.00 13.84
N GLY A 41 8.35 9.44 13.79
CA GLY A 41 8.82 10.56 12.98
C GLY A 41 9.27 10.16 11.57
N LEU A 42 9.34 11.18 10.72
CA LEU A 42 9.87 11.15 9.36
C LEU A 42 11.35 11.54 9.37
N PRO A 43 12.28 10.66 8.98
CA PRO A 43 13.69 10.97 8.94
C PRO A 43 13.97 11.98 7.82
N LYS A 44 14.88 12.90 8.10
CA LYS A 44 15.37 13.91 7.17
C LYS A 44 16.88 13.94 7.19
N MET A 45 17.47 14.15 6.03
CA MET A 45 18.90 14.41 5.87
C MET A 45 19.07 15.80 5.27
N ASN A 46 19.68 16.71 6.02
CA ASN A 46 19.85 18.12 5.62
C ASN A 46 18.53 18.79 5.18
N GLY A 47 17.45 18.50 5.91
CA GLY A 47 16.10 19.02 5.64
C GLY A 47 15.29 18.25 4.57
N LYS A 48 15.89 17.31 3.85
CA LYS A 48 15.29 16.56 2.72
C LYS A 48 14.93 15.13 3.07
N ASN A 49 14.08 14.49 2.27
CA ASN A 49 13.68 13.10 2.47
C ASN A 49 14.87 12.14 2.30
N CYS A 50 14.76 10.98 2.94
CA CYS A 50 15.77 9.93 2.92
C CYS A 50 15.31 8.78 2.05
N VAL A 51 16.13 8.40 1.07
CA VAL A 51 15.90 7.22 0.22
C VAL A 51 16.94 6.16 0.46
N PHE A 52 16.58 4.92 0.16
CA PHE A 52 17.45 3.75 0.15
C PHE A 52 17.22 2.97 -1.14
N THR A 53 18.16 2.10 -1.47
CA THR A 53 18.01 1.17 -2.59
C THR A 53 17.80 -0.26 -2.11
N TYR A 54 17.09 -1.05 -2.92
CA TYR A 54 16.85 -2.46 -2.67
C TYR A 54 16.96 -3.26 -3.98
N ILE A 55 17.22 -4.56 -3.87
CA ILE A 55 17.41 -5.41 -5.06
C ILE A 55 16.11 -6.16 -5.35
N LYS A 56 15.53 -5.92 -6.53
CA LYS A 56 14.35 -6.64 -7.06
C LYS A 56 14.68 -7.21 -8.41
N GLU A 57 14.51 -8.53 -8.57
CA GLU A 57 14.76 -9.24 -9.84
C GLU A 57 16.16 -9.03 -10.45
N GLY A 58 17.15 -8.69 -9.62
CA GLY A 58 18.53 -8.42 -10.04
C GLY A 58 18.79 -6.97 -10.47
N GLU A 59 17.79 -6.10 -10.36
CA GLU A 59 17.88 -4.66 -10.62
C GLU A 59 17.84 -3.89 -9.30
N GLU A 60 18.49 -2.73 -9.28
CA GLU A 60 18.52 -1.82 -8.14
C GLU A 60 17.34 -0.85 -8.25
N GLU A 61 16.47 -0.87 -7.25
CA GLU A 61 15.29 -0.04 -7.13
C GLU A 61 15.46 0.94 -5.96
N GLU A 62 14.74 2.07 -5.98
CA GLU A 62 14.79 3.10 -4.94
C GLU A 62 13.44 3.22 -4.21
N ASP A 63 13.45 3.42 -2.89
CA ASP A 63 12.27 3.78 -2.10
C ASP A 63 12.66 4.68 -0.90
N ASN A 64 11.65 5.23 -0.22
CA ASN A 64 11.81 6.19 0.86
C ASN A 64 11.78 5.52 2.23
N PHE A 65 12.72 5.91 3.09
CA PHE A 65 12.59 5.68 4.52
C PHE A 65 11.62 6.72 5.09
N TYR A 66 10.35 6.34 5.26
CA TYR A 66 9.26 7.29 5.49
C TYR A 66 8.91 7.47 6.97
N TYR A 67 8.01 6.68 7.56
CA TYR A 67 7.68 6.85 8.99
C TYR A 67 8.22 5.69 9.82
N LEU A 68 8.97 5.99 10.89
CA LEU A 68 9.22 5.01 11.94
C LEU A 68 7.91 4.56 12.59
N HIS A 69 7.80 3.28 12.89
CA HIS A 69 6.68 2.78 13.70
C HIS A 69 6.79 3.26 15.14
N ARG A 70 5.61 3.37 15.76
CA ARG A 70 5.43 3.97 17.08
C ARG A 70 5.43 2.92 18.18
N TYR A 71 5.92 3.34 19.34
CA TYR A 71 6.02 2.51 20.55
C TYR A 71 5.13 3.00 21.70
N ASP A 72 4.37 4.08 21.51
CA ASP A 72 3.48 4.59 22.54
C ASP A 72 2.19 3.76 22.65
N VAL A 73 1.85 3.38 23.88
CA VAL A 73 0.82 2.38 24.19
C VAL A 73 -0.60 2.80 23.76
N ASP A 74 -0.85 4.10 23.64
CA ASP A 74 -2.17 4.65 23.35
C ASP A 74 -2.36 5.03 21.87
N SER A 75 -1.34 4.92 21.01
CA SER A 75 -1.49 5.28 19.59
C SER A 75 -2.48 4.35 18.89
N LYS A 76 -3.40 4.98 18.15
CA LYS A 76 -4.32 4.29 17.23
C LYS A 76 -3.71 4.06 15.85
N THR A 77 -2.64 4.77 15.49
CA THR A 77 -2.03 4.74 14.15
C THR A 77 -0.56 4.36 14.21
N ARG A 78 -0.09 3.55 13.25
CA ARG A 78 1.32 3.15 13.09
C ARG A 78 2.01 2.57 14.34
N HIS A 79 1.26 2.02 15.30
CA HIS A 79 1.85 1.32 16.43
C HIS A 79 2.49 0.01 15.98
N ILE A 80 3.73 -0.24 16.37
CA ILE A 80 4.56 -1.33 15.84
C ILE A 80 3.92 -2.71 16.04
N LEU A 81 3.38 -2.99 17.23
CA LEU A 81 2.71 -4.28 17.48
C LEU A 81 1.43 -4.45 16.67
N LYS A 82 0.63 -3.38 16.54
CA LYS A 82 -0.62 -3.43 15.74
C LYS A 82 -0.31 -3.60 14.26
N ARG A 83 0.75 -2.94 13.79
CA ARG A 83 1.22 -3.08 12.42
C ARG A 83 1.64 -4.51 12.14
N TYR A 84 2.43 -5.11 13.03
CA TYR A 84 2.79 -6.53 12.93
C TYR A 84 1.56 -7.44 13.00
N GLU A 85 0.65 -7.23 13.95
CA GLU A 85 -0.58 -8.02 14.07
C GLU A 85 -1.38 -8.11 12.76
N ASN A 86 -1.42 -7.02 11.99
CA ASN A 86 -2.15 -6.90 10.72
C ASN A 86 -1.43 -7.54 9.51
N ILE A 87 -0.15 -7.88 9.61
CA ILE A 87 0.64 -8.38 8.47
C ILE A 87 1.43 -9.66 8.78
N GLN A 88 1.47 -10.11 10.04
CA GLN A 88 2.29 -11.23 10.50
C GLN A 88 2.00 -12.55 9.79
N ASP A 89 0.76 -12.76 9.35
CA ASP A 89 0.33 -13.95 8.62
C ASP A 89 0.88 -14.04 7.19
N ARG A 90 1.42 -12.91 6.69
CA ARG A 90 1.96 -12.73 5.34
C ARG A 90 3.46 -12.43 5.33
N LEU A 91 4.06 -12.28 6.51
CA LEU A 91 5.51 -12.14 6.65
C LEU A 91 6.17 -13.51 6.79
N PRO A 92 7.42 -13.69 6.30
CA PRO A 92 8.22 -14.84 6.71
C PRO A 92 8.40 -14.86 8.23
N ASP A 93 8.54 -16.06 8.79
CA ASP A 93 8.83 -16.24 10.21
C ASP A 93 10.06 -15.42 10.62
N ARG A 94 9.96 -14.73 11.77
CA ARG A 94 11.04 -13.92 12.37
C ARG A 94 11.44 -12.69 11.53
N VAL A 95 10.52 -12.18 10.71
CA VAL A 95 10.63 -10.87 10.06
C VAL A 95 9.67 -9.90 10.73
N TYR A 96 10.16 -8.73 11.15
CA TYR A 96 9.36 -7.79 11.95
C TYR A 96 9.44 -6.36 11.39
N PRO A 97 8.31 -5.69 11.15
CA PRO A 97 8.28 -4.36 10.58
C PRO A 97 8.74 -3.30 11.60
N PHE A 98 9.44 -2.28 11.13
CA PHE A 98 9.89 -1.17 11.97
C PHE A 98 9.64 0.23 11.37
N ALA A 99 9.35 0.32 10.07
CA ALA A 99 9.01 1.57 9.41
C ALA A 99 8.16 1.34 8.15
N ASP A 100 7.40 2.35 7.77
CA ASP A 100 6.67 2.41 6.50
C ASP A 100 7.54 3.09 5.42
N THR A 101 7.29 2.75 4.15
CA THR A 101 7.76 3.54 2.99
C THR A 101 6.63 4.42 2.45
N ILE A 102 6.96 5.38 1.57
CA ILE A 102 5.94 6.27 0.97
C ILE A 102 4.93 5.49 0.11
N LEU A 103 5.34 4.33 -0.43
CA LEU A 103 4.51 3.45 -1.24
C LEU A 103 3.68 2.46 -0.42
N GLY A 104 3.70 2.57 0.92
CA GLY A 104 2.94 1.70 1.82
C GLY A 104 3.57 0.31 2.05
N TYR A 105 4.81 0.10 1.61
CA TYR A 105 5.62 -1.08 1.96
C TYR A 105 6.16 -0.95 3.38
N ASN A 106 6.78 -2.02 3.90
CA ASN A 106 7.38 -2.00 5.24
C ASN A 106 8.85 -2.34 5.17
N LEU A 107 9.68 -1.50 5.80
CA LEU A 107 11.02 -1.88 6.19
C LEU A 107 10.93 -2.78 7.42
N CYS A 108 11.62 -3.92 7.37
CA CYS A 108 11.56 -4.96 8.38
C CYS A 108 12.97 -5.39 8.81
N PHE A 109 13.10 -5.78 10.07
CA PHE A 109 14.24 -6.54 10.55
C PHE A 109 14.08 -8.01 10.18
N ASP A 110 15.13 -8.59 9.60
CA ASP A 110 15.20 -10.00 9.24
C ASP A 110 16.09 -10.76 10.22
N TYR A 111 15.46 -11.47 11.16
CA TYR A 111 16.15 -12.28 12.16
C TYR A 111 16.34 -13.74 11.72
N ARG A 112 15.98 -14.11 10.48
CA ARG A 112 16.04 -15.52 10.03
C ARG A 112 17.47 -16.07 10.07
N GLN A 113 18.46 -15.23 9.77
CA GLN A 113 19.88 -15.61 9.75
C GLN A 113 20.66 -15.25 11.04
N SER A 114 20.16 -14.31 11.85
CA SER A 114 20.88 -13.76 13.00
C SER A 114 19.89 -13.31 14.09
N THR A 115 20.16 -13.62 15.36
CA THR A 115 19.34 -13.16 16.50
C THR A 115 19.81 -11.83 17.08
N GLU A 116 21.07 -11.46 16.85
CA GLU A 116 21.71 -10.29 17.48
C GLU A 116 21.89 -9.14 16.49
N GLU A 117 22.21 -9.47 15.25
CA GLU A 117 22.52 -8.51 14.17
C GLU A 117 21.60 -8.81 12.99
N PRO A 118 20.31 -8.42 13.06
CA PRO A 118 19.37 -8.62 11.96
C PRO A 118 19.74 -7.76 10.75
N GLY A 119 19.52 -8.33 9.56
CA GLY A 119 19.53 -7.57 8.32
C GLY A 119 18.28 -6.68 8.22
N VAL A 120 18.29 -5.78 7.24
CA VAL A 120 17.15 -4.96 6.85
C VAL A 120 16.62 -5.46 5.51
N VAL A 121 15.31 -5.66 5.44
CA VAL A 121 14.60 -6.08 4.23
C VAL A 121 13.37 -5.22 4.00
N LEU A 122 12.92 -5.14 2.75
CA LEU A 122 11.68 -4.48 2.36
C LEU A 122 10.62 -5.55 2.11
N TRP A 123 9.52 -5.54 2.87
CA TRP A 123 8.34 -6.34 2.54
C TRP A 123 7.40 -5.54 1.65
N HIS A 124 7.19 -6.04 0.44
CA HIS A 124 6.49 -5.38 -0.64
C HIS A 124 5.06 -5.93 -0.76
N TYR A 125 4.08 -5.22 -0.20
CA TYR A 125 2.69 -5.73 -0.10
C TYR A 125 2.08 -6.12 -1.46
N LYS A 126 2.38 -5.39 -2.55
CA LYS A 126 1.86 -5.73 -3.88
C LYS A 126 2.42 -7.06 -4.42
N VAL A 127 3.66 -7.41 -4.07
CA VAL A 127 4.29 -8.68 -4.47
C VAL A 127 3.77 -9.80 -3.57
N ASP A 128 3.66 -9.55 -2.26
CA ASP A 128 3.04 -10.45 -1.27
C ASP A 128 1.69 -10.97 -1.74
N TRP A 129 0.90 -10.11 -2.38
CA TRP A 129 -0.40 -10.50 -2.89
C TRP A 129 -0.36 -11.63 -3.94
N PHE A 130 0.76 -11.86 -4.63
CA PHE A 130 0.91 -12.94 -5.64
C PHE A 130 2.04 -13.90 -5.34
N ALA A 131 2.70 -13.72 -4.20
CA ALA A 131 3.77 -14.56 -3.77
C ALA A 131 3.24 -15.98 -3.51
N GLU A 132 3.98 -17.00 -3.98
CA GLU A 132 3.67 -18.39 -3.62
C GLU A 132 4.04 -18.65 -2.16
N LYS A 133 5.04 -17.92 -1.65
CA LYS A 133 5.49 -17.97 -0.27
C LYS A 133 5.84 -16.57 0.23
N PRO A 134 5.68 -16.29 1.54
CA PRO A 134 6.02 -14.98 2.12
C PRO A 134 7.42 -14.46 1.75
N GLU A 135 8.39 -15.36 1.54
CA GLU A 135 9.76 -15.00 1.19
C GLU A 135 9.88 -14.30 -0.17
N ASP A 136 8.98 -14.59 -1.13
CA ASP A 136 9.05 -14.02 -2.48
C ASP A 136 8.70 -12.52 -2.49
N ALA A 137 8.10 -12.01 -1.41
CA ALA A 137 7.71 -10.62 -1.25
C ALA A 137 8.68 -9.79 -0.40
N VAL A 138 9.80 -10.37 -0.01
CA VAL A 138 10.80 -9.74 0.86
C VAL A 138 12.09 -9.52 0.09
N PHE A 139 12.48 -8.27 -0.07
CA PHE A 139 13.66 -7.86 -0.83
C PHE A 139 14.77 -7.38 0.09
N PHE A 140 16.01 -7.73 -0.26
CA PHE A 140 17.19 -7.33 0.51
C PHE A 140 17.44 -5.82 0.39
N VAL A 141 17.75 -5.18 1.53
CA VAL A 141 18.13 -3.77 1.61
C VAL A 141 19.56 -3.64 2.15
N ALA A 142 19.83 -4.20 3.34
CA ALA A 142 21.15 -4.10 3.96
C ALA A 142 21.43 -5.25 4.94
N ASP A 143 22.72 -5.52 5.19
CA ASP A 143 23.15 -6.59 6.11
C ASP A 143 22.97 -6.26 7.60
N SER A 144 22.78 -4.98 7.93
CA SER A 144 22.58 -4.50 9.31
C SER A 144 21.88 -3.14 9.30
N PHE A 145 21.36 -2.72 10.45
CA PHE A 145 20.76 -1.39 10.59
C PHE A 145 21.78 -0.26 10.37
N ASP A 146 23.02 -0.40 10.85
CA ASP A 146 24.08 0.58 10.59
C ASP A 146 24.44 0.69 9.11
N SER A 147 24.48 -0.45 8.41
CA SER A 147 24.68 -0.46 6.96
C SER A 147 23.53 0.22 6.23
N PHE A 148 22.29 -0.01 6.66
CA PHE A 148 21.10 0.68 6.15
C PHE A 148 21.19 2.19 6.36
N LEU A 149 21.51 2.65 7.58
CA LEU A 149 21.68 4.08 7.86
C LEU A 149 22.77 4.72 6.99
N SER A 150 23.84 3.96 6.70
CA SER A 150 24.97 4.42 5.88
C SER A 150 24.65 4.46 4.39
N SER A 151 23.65 3.68 3.92
CA SER A 151 23.22 3.68 2.52
C SER A 151 22.20 4.77 2.21
N LEU A 152 21.63 5.44 3.22
CA LEU A 152 20.64 6.49 3.01
C LEU A 152 21.25 7.68 2.26
N THR A 153 20.53 8.16 1.26
CA THR A 153 20.86 9.38 0.50
C THR A 153 19.74 10.41 0.60
N GLU A 154 20.06 11.66 0.28
CA GLU A 154 19.09 12.75 0.19
C GLU A 154 18.28 12.64 -1.10
N PHE A 155 16.97 12.77 -0.98
CA PHE A 155 16.07 12.96 -2.12
C PHE A 155 15.42 14.35 -2.02
N GLU A 156 15.68 15.19 -3.04
CA GLU A 156 14.94 16.44 -3.22
C GLU A 156 13.58 16.10 -3.82
N ASP A 157 12.56 16.06 -2.96
CA ASP A 157 11.21 16.22 -3.46
C ASP A 157 11.09 17.63 -4.05
N GLU A 158 10.91 17.71 -5.37
CA GLU A 158 10.53 18.96 -6.07
C GLU A 158 9.20 19.54 -5.52
N TRP A 159 8.54 18.82 -4.61
CA TRP A 159 7.24 19.10 -4.00
C TRP A 159 7.32 19.71 -2.57
N GLU A 160 8.51 19.90 -1.98
CA GLU A 160 8.67 20.43 -0.60
C GLU A 160 8.83 21.98 -0.49
N THR A 161 8.60 22.78 -1.55
CA THR A 161 8.63 24.25 -1.43
C THR A 161 7.38 24.79 -0.73
N GLU A 162 7.58 25.49 0.40
CA GLU A 162 6.69 26.35 1.21
C GLU A 162 5.18 26.37 0.83
N ASP A 163 4.35 25.98 1.81
CA ASP A 163 2.89 25.74 1.75
C ASP A 163 2.49 24.35 1.24
N MET A 164 2.81 23.29 2.00
CA MET A 164 2.18 21.98 1.81
C MET A 164 0.74 22.02 2.36
N PRO A 165 -0.32 21.89 1.52
CA PRO A 165 -1.60 21.37 1.96
C PRO A 165 -1.43 19.88 2.40
N GLU A 166 -2.43 19.35 3.11
CA GLU A 166 -2.53 17.94 3.53
C GLU A 166 -2.02 16.96 2.44
N PRO A 167 -1.38 15.83 2.82
CA PRO A 167 -0.55 15.00 1.94
C PRO A 167 -1.20 14.77 0.57
N GLU A 168 -0.81 15.58 -0.41
CA GLU A 168 -1.28 15.42 -1.78
C GLU A 168 -0.53 14.24 -2.40
N ARG A 169 -1.18 13.07 -2.28
CA ARG A 169 -1.36 12.09 -3.36
C ARG A 169 -0.06 11.53 -3.95
N ILE A 170 0.30 10.35 -3.45
CA ILE A 170 1.26 9.40 -4.03
C ILE A 170 1.11 9.37 -5.57
N PRO A 171 2.20 9.43 -6.33
CA PRO A 171 2.16 9.38 -7.79
C PRO A 171 1.61 8.03 -8.27
N TRP A 172 0.90 8.04 -9.41
CA TRP A 172 0.44 6.80 -10.05
C TRP A 172 1.66 6.00 -10.47
N THR A 173 2.00 5.02 -9.67
CA THR A 173 2.82 3.91 -10.12
C THR A 173 1.92 2.93 -10.87
N CYS A 174 1.30 3.40 -11.96
CA CYS A 174 0.98 2.53 -13.09
C CYS A 174 2.34 2.26 -13.77
N VAL A 175 3.14 1.39 -13.15
CA VAL A 175 4.53 1.15 -13.55
C VAL A 175 4.51 0.14 -14.68
N GLN A 176 4.73 0.68 -15.89
CA GLN A 176 5.51 0.07 -16.97
C GLN A 176 4.87 -1.11 -17.73
N GLY A 177 3.73 -0.85 -18.37
CA GLY A 177 3.22 -1.69 -19.46
C GLY A 177 2.51 -0.86 -20.53
N GLU A 178 2.73 -1.14 -21.83
CA GLU A 178 1.90 -0.56 -22.90
C GLU A 178 0.56 -1.30 -22.98
N ILE A 179 -0.43 -0.83 -22.19
CA ILE A 179 -1.81 -1.33 -22.28
C ILE A 179 -2.33 -1.05 -23.71
N ASN A 180 -2.85 -2.09 -24.36
CA ASN A 180 -3.46 -2.00 -25.69
C ASN A 180 -4.82 -2.70 -25.72
N ARG A 181 -5.63 -2.44 -26.76
CA ARG A 181 -7.00 -2.96 -26.87
C ARG A 181 -7.06 -4.49 -26.83
N SER A 182 -6.06 -5.21 -27.37
CA SER A 182 -6.05 -6.68 -27.33
C SER A 182 -6.03 -7.22 -25.90
N MET A 183 -5.29 -6.57 -25.00
CA MET A 183 -5.27 -6.96 -23.58
C MET A 183 -6.63 -6.76 -22.93
N VAL A 184 -7.34 -5.68 -23.30
CA VAL A 184 -8.71 -5.40 -22.81
C VAL A 184 -9.68 -6.47 -23.30
N ASP A 185 -9.65 -6.77 -24.60
CA ASP A 185 -10.52 -7.77 -25.22
C ASP A 185 -10.33 -9.17 -24.58
N GLU A 186 -9.09 -9.55 -24.23
CA GLU A 186 -8.80 -10.82 -23.53
C GLU A 186 -9.47 -10.89 -22.14
N VAL A 187 -9.49 -9.78 -21.40
CA VAL A 187 -10.13 -9.72 -20.07
C VAL A 187 -11.65 -9.74 -20.20
N GLU A 188 -12.20 -8.98 -21.16
CA GLU A 188 -13.62 -8.96 -21.50
C GLU A 188 -14.12 -10.36 -21.87
N GLU A 189 -13.39 -11.08 -22.73
CA GLU A 189 -13.70 -12.46 -23.11
C GLU A 189 -13.61 -13.41 -21.91
N ALA A 190 -12.56 -13.30 -21.10
CA ALA A 190 -12.36 -14.16 -19.93
C ALA A 190 -13.45 -13.99 -18.86
N TRP A 191 -13.98 -12.78 -18.71
CA TRP A 191 -15.01 -12.47 -17.72
C TRP A 191 -16.44 -12.50 -18.29
N GLY A 192 -16.59 -12.54 -19.61
CA GLY A 192 -17.88 -12.48 -20.28
C GLY A 192 -18.58 -11.13 -20.11
N VAL A 193 -17.81 -10.05 -20.06
CA VAL A 193 -18.29 -8.67 -19.86
C VAL A 193 -17.73 -7.75 -20.94
N THR A 194 -18.29 -6.55 -21.05
CA THR A 194 -17.75 -5.47 -21.87
C THR A 194 -17.54 -4.27 -20.96
N PHE A 195 -16.30 -3.80 -20.86
CA PHE A 195 -15.96 -2.62 -20.08
C PHE A 195 -16.60 -1.37 -20.67
N PRO A 196 -16.93 -0.38 -19.83
CA PRO A 196 -17.35 0.93 -20.30
C PRO A 196 -16.30 1.55 -21.24
N GLU A 197 -16.71 2.02 -22.41
CA GLU A 197 -15.77 2.58 -23.42
C GLU A 197 -15.00 3.81 -22.91
N ASP A 198 -15.61 4.59 -22.01
CA ASP A 198 -14.96 5.70 -21.33
C ASP A 198 -13.87 5.22 -20.34
N TYR A 199 -14.11 4.12 -19.62
CA TYR A 199 -13.07 3.46 -18.81
C TYR A 199 -11.92 2.92 -19.68
N VAL A 200 -12.22 2.26 -20.80
CA VAL A 200 -11.19 1.77 -21.73
C VAL A 200 -10.38 2.94 -22.33
N THR A 201 -11.05 4.04 -22.66
CA THR A 201 -10.37 5.25 -23.13
C THR A 201 -9.40 5.78 -22.06
N CYS A 202 -9.81 5.84 -20.79
CA CYS A 202 -8.92 6.23 -19.69
C CYS A 202 -7.71 5.30 -19.56
N LEU A 203 -7.90 3.97 -19.63
CA LEU A 203 -6.81 3.00 -19.57
C LEU A 203 -5.78 3.21 -20.69
N LEU A 204 -6.25 3.49 -21.92
CA LEU A 204 -5.39 3.62 -23.09
C LEU A 204 -4.73 5.01 -23.21
N ALA A 205 -5.31 6.04 -22.60
CA ALA A 205 -4.84 7.41 -22.74
C ALA A 205 -3.54 7.72 -21.96
N LYS A 206 -3.07 6.81 -21.08
CA LYS A 206 -1.93 7.03 -20.17
C LYS A 206 -2.06 8.32 -19.34
N GLU A 207 -3.29 8.79 -19.10
CA GLU A 207 -3.50 10.03 -18.36
C GLU A 207 -3.28 9.81 -16.86
N GLU A 208 -2.56 10.75 -16.24
CA GLU A 208 -1.89 10.52 -14.97
C GLU A 208 -2.84 10.53 -13.76
N LYS A 209 -4.02 11.18 -13.81
CA LYS A 209 -5.11 11.17 -12.78
C LYS A 209 -6.41 11.78 -13.33
N PRO A 210 -7.62 11.30 -12.97
CA PRO A 210 -8.76 12.19 -12.90
C PRO A 210 -8.58 13.11 -11.69
N VAL A 211 -8.48 14.41 -11.95
CA VAL A 211 -8.64 15.46 -10.95
C VAL A 211 -9.92 16.20 -11.31
N PRO A 212 -10.92 16.23 -10.43
CA PRO A 212 -10.95 15.73 -9.04
C PRO A 212 -11.03 14.20 -8.85
N GLN A 213 -10.82 13.72 -7.61
CA GLN A 213 -10.70 12.28 -7.27
C GLN A 213 -11.56 11.81 -6.09
N ARG A 214 -12.25 12.72 -5.39
CA ARG A 214 -13.12 12.37 -4.26
C ARG A 214 -14.48 11.94 -4.75
N PHE A 215 -14.99 10.81 -4.25
CA PHE A 215 -16.35 10.35 -4.54
C PHE A 215 -17.15 10.19 -3.25
N THR A 216 -18.47 10.23 -3.40
CA THR A 216 -19.43 10.07 -2.31
C THR A 216 -20.07 8.69 -2.38
N TYR A 217 -20.27 8.06 -1.22
CA TYR A 217 -21.04 6.83 -1.08
C TYR A 217 -21.93 6.90 0.15
N TYR A 218 -22.93 6.03 0.24
CA TYR A 218 -23.86 5.98 1.37
C TYR A 218 -23.69 4.69 2.15
N GLN A 219 -23.39 4.81 3.45
CA GLN A 219 -23.31 3.69 4.38
C GLN A 219 -24.30 3.91 5.50
N GLU A 220 -25.21 2.95 5.72
CA GLU A 220 -26.26 3.02 6.76
C GLU A 220 -27.14 4.28 6.69
N GLY A 221 -27.28 4.88 5.49
CA GLY A 221 -28.06 6.10 5.26
C GLY A 221 -27.29 7.40 5.54
N GLU A 222 -26.03 7.32 5.94
CA GLU A 222 -25.14 8.46 6.09
C GLU A 222 -24.30 8.67 4.83
N GLU A 223 -24.13 9.93 4.45
CA GLU A 223 -23.25 10.33 3.36
C GLU A 223 -21.80 10.29 3.83
N LYS A 224 -20.95 9.57 3.09
CA LYS A 224 -19.51 9.46 3.34
C LYS A 224 -18.73 9.77 2.07
N THR A 225 -17.47 10.12 2.25
CA THR A 225 -16.55 10.40 1.14
C THR A 225 -15.34 9.48 1.22
N ALA A 226 -14.85 9.07 0.07
CA ALA A 226 -13.57 8.40 -0.08
C ALA A 226 -12.82 8.98 -1.28
N ASP A 227 -11.50 8.81 -1.28
CA ASP A 227 -10.63 9.35 -2.32
C ASP A 227 -10.13 8.19 -3.18
N LEU A 228 -10.22 8.35 -4.51
CA LEU A 228 -9.63 7.44 -5.47
C LEU A 228 -8.11 7.59 -5.43
N ASP A 229 -7.38 6.48 -5.23
CA ASP A 229 -5.91 6.47 -5.22
C ASP A 229 -5.37 6.18 -6.63
N CYS A 230 -5.57 4.95 -7.12
CA CYS A 230 -5.10 4.52 -8.44
C CYS A 230 -6.04 3.50 -9.10
N LEU A 231 -5.95 3.36 -10.42
CA LEU A 231 -6.55 2.21 -11.11
C LEU A 231 -5.77 0.94 -10.78
N VAL A 232 -6.48 -0.18 -10.64
CA VAL A 232 -5.84 -1.49 -10.53
C VAL A 232 -5.10 -1.75 -11.85
N PRO A 233 -3.81 -2.13 -11.79
CA PRO A 233 -3.01 -2.42 -12.98
C PRO A 233 -3.68 -3.42 -13.91
N PHE A 234 -3.62 -3.15 -15.21
CA PHE A 234 -4.27 -3.96 -16.22
C PHE A 234 -3.33 -4.99 -16.85
N ASP A 235 -2.01 -4.74 -16.83
CA ASP A 235 -1.01 -5.60 -17.47
C ASP A 235 -0.98 -7.00 -16.83
N PRO A 236 -1.27 -8.08 -17.58
CA PRO A 236 -1.18 -9.46 -17.06
C PRO A 236 0.22 -9.87 -16.57
N GLY A 237 1.27 -9.23 -17.06
CA GLY A 237 2.66 -9.40 -16.65
C GLY A 237 2.92 -8.89 -15.23
N GLU A 238 2.20 -7.85 -14.80
CA GLU A 238 2.32 -7.34 -13.44
C GLU A 238 1.79 -8.33 -12.42
N ALA A 239 2.50 -8.46 -11.30
CA ALA A 239 2.03 -9.26 -10.17
C ALA A 239 0.59 -8.81 -9.82
N TYR A 240 0.35 -7.49 -9.70
CA TYR A 240 -0.92 -6.86 -9.30
C TYR A 240 -1.93 -6.58 -10.42
N ALA A 241 -1.96 -7.44 -11.44
CA ALA A 241 -2.95 -7.36 -12.51
C ALA A 241 -4.39 -7.56 -12.02
N MET A 242 -5.34 -6.84 -12.59
CA MET A 242 -6.77 -6.88 -12.27
C MET A 242 -7.36 -8.31 -12.28
N GLN A 243 -6.94 -9.15 -13.25
CA GLN A 243 -7.34 -10.56 -13.30
C GLN A 243 -6.81 -11.38 -12.13
N LYS A 244 -5.56 -11.14 -11.71
CA LYS A 244 -4.93 -11.86 -10.61
C LYS A 244 -5.55 -11.44 -9.27
N LEU A 245 -5.81 -10.14 -9.09
CA LEU A 245 -6.56 -9.62 -7.94
C LEU A 245 -7.93 -10.28 -7.82
N TYR A 246 -8.71 -10.31 -8.90
CA TYR A 246 -10.02 -10.96 -8.92
C TYR A 246 -9.94 -12.46 -8.59
N ARG A 247 -8.99 -13.21 -9.19
CA ARG A 247 -8.82 -14.65 -8.92
C ARG A 247 -8.51 -14.94 -7.46
N LYS A 248 -7.62 -14.15 -6.84
CA LYS A 248 -7.26 -14.34 -5.43
C LYS A 248 -8.44 -14.07 -4.50
N ARG A 249 -9.27 -13.08 -4.85
CA ARG A 249 -10.48 -12.72 -4.10
C ARG A 249 -11.74 -13.43 -4.57
N GLN A 250 -11.67 -14.41 -5.49
CA GLN A 250 -12.87 -15.06 -6.05
C GLN A 250 -13.71 -15.79 -4.97
N GLY A 251 -13.09 -16.15 -3.85
CA GLY A 251 -13.77 -16.70 -2.68
C GLY A 251 -14.52 -15.68 -1.83
N GLU A 252 -14.16 -14.39 -1.94
CA GLU A 252 -14.69 -13.27 -1.15
C GLU A 252 -15.64 -12.40 -1.99
N LEU A 253 -15.22 -12.04 -3.21
CA LEU A 253 -15.97 -11.17 -4.10
C LEU A 253 -17.21 -11.89 -4.66
N PRO A 254 -18.37 -11.22 -4.68
CA PRO A 254 -19.52 -11.71 -5.41
C PRO A 254 -19.19 -11.90 -6.90
N GLN A 255 -19.67 -12.99 -7.49
CA GLN A 255 -19.54 -13.22 -8.92
C GLN A 255 -20.18 -12.05 -9.70
N GLY A 256 -19.48 -11.54 -10.73
CA GLY A 256 -19.90 -10.37 -11.50
C GLY A 256 -19.49 -9.03 -10.91
N VAL A 257 -18.79 -9.00 -9.77
CA VAL A 257 -18.21 -7.79 -9.18
C VAL A 257 -16.69 -7.81 -9.36
N TYR A 258 -16.15 -6.82 -10.08
CA TYR A 258 -14.72 -6.79 -10.43
C TYR A 258 -14.07 -5.48 -10.00
N PRO A 259 -13.01 -5.51 -9.18
CA PRO A 259 -12.28 -4.31 -8.76
C PRO A 259 -11.55 -3.70 -9.96
N PHE A 260 -11.63 -2.37 -10.09
CA PHE A 260 -10.94 -1.63 -11.16
C PHE A 260 -10.12 -0.46 -10.63
N ALA A 261 -10.32 -0.04 -9.38
CA ALA A 261 -9.53 1.01 -8.74
C ALA A 261 -9.44 0.83 -7.22
N GLU A 262 -8.44 1.43 -6.60
CA GLU A 262 -8.18 1.43 -5.16
C GLU A 262 -8.52 2.79 -4.55
N SER A 263 -8.95 2.79 -3.29
CA SER A 263 -9.02 4.00 -2.48
C SER A 263 -7.71 4.21 -1.70
N THR A 264 -7.56 5.37 -1.08
CA THR A 264 -6.40 5.73 -0.26
C THR A 264 -6.24 4.88 1.00
N GLU A 265 -7.32 4.23 1.44
CA GLU A 265 -7.29 3.29 2.56
C GLU A 265 -7.06 1.87 2.05
N LEU A 266 -6.22 1.12 2.77
CA LEU A 266 -5.88 -0.26 2.40
C LEU A 266 -7.14 -1.14 2.34
N TRP A 267 -7.19 -2.00 1.32
CA TRP A 267 -8.27 -2.97 1.09
C TRP A 267 -9.63 -2.41 0.66
N GLU A 268 -9.68 -1.14 0.28
CA GLU A 268 -10.88 -0.50 -0.23
C GLU A 268 -10.81 -0.33 -1.76
N TYR A 269 -11.86 -0.75 -2.47
CA TYR A 269 -11.85 -0.85 -3.93
C TYR A 269 -13.10 -0.28 -4.58
N LEU A 270 -12.95 0.47 -5.67
CA LEU A 270 -14.04 0.66 -6.61
C LEU A 270 -14.17 -0.57 -7.50
N CYS A 271 -15.39 -1.04 -7.66
CA CYS A 271 -15.73 -2.24 -8.41
C CYS A 271 -16.79 -1.97 -9.46
N PHE A 272 -16.68 -2.63 -10.60
CA PHE A 272 -17.77 -2.75 -11.56
C PHE A 272 -18.72 -3.86 -11.14
N ASP A 273 -20.02 -3.57 -11.15
CA ASP A 273 -21.09 -4.53 -10.89
C ASP A 273 -21.83 -4.89 -12.18
N TYR A 274 -21.50 -6.06 -12.73
CA TYR A 274 -22.11 -6.64 -13.93
C TYR A 274 -23.21 -7.67 -13.64
N ARG A 275 -23.66 -7.79 -12.38
CA ARG A 275 -24.65 -8.82 -12.00
C ARG A 275 -26.00 -8.64 -12.70
N GLU A 276 -26.31 -7.42 -13.14
CA GLU A 276 -27.54 -7.09 -13.87
C GLU A 276 -27.32 -6.97 -15.38
N LEU A 277 -26.26 -6.26 -15.80
CA LEU A 277 -25.96 -5.95 -17.20
C LEU A 277 -24.49 -6.21 -17.50
N SER A 278 -24.19 -6.96 -18.56
CA SER A 278 -22.83 -7.36 -18.93
C SER A 278 -22.03 -6.28 -19.67
N SER A 279 -22.67 -5.18 -20.10
CA SER A 279 -22.02 -4.09 -20.86
C SER A 279 -22.25 -2.69 -20.27
N GLU A 280 -23.03 -2.59 -19.19
CA GLU A 280 -23.40 -1.33 -18.54
C GLU A 280 -23.31 -1.51 -17.02
N PRO A 281 -22.10 -1.70 -16.46
CA PRO A 281 -21.93 -1.94 -15.04
C PRO A 281 -22.22 -0.70 -14.22
N ARG A 282 -22.74 -0.91 -13.02
CA ARG A 282 -22.73 0.12 -11.97
C ARG A 282 -21.36 0.18 -11.30
N VAL A 283 -21.10 1.26 -10.59
CA VAL A 283 -19.92 1.41 -9.74
C VAL A 283 -20.30 1.21 -8.29
N LEU A 284 -19.63 0.28 -7.64
CA LEU A 284 -19.72 0.02 -6.21
C LEU A 284 -18.39 0.38 -5.53
N PHE A 285 -18.46 0.70 -4.25
CA PHE A 285 -17.32 0.84 -3.36
C PHE A 285 -17.32 -0.31 -2.37
N LEU A 286 -16.27 -1.09 -2.37
CA LEU A 286 -16.04 -2.19 -1.46
C LEU A 286 -15.17 -1.71 -0.30
N ILE A 287 -15.71 -1.76 0.91
CA ILE A 287 -14.95 -1.63 2.15
C ILE A 287 -14.81 -3.02 2.73
N SER A 288 -13.60 -3.59 2.68
CA SER A 288 -13.32 -4.95 3.10
C SER A 288 -12.36 -4.96 4.30
N GLN A 289 -12.75 -5.63 5.39
CA GLN A 289 -11.91 -5.82 6.59
C GLN A 289 -11.58 -7.31 6.82
N ASP A 290 -11.12 -8.03 5.79
CA ASP A 290 -10.80 -9.47 5.85
C ASP A 290 -12.00 -10.37 6.20
N ALA A 291 -13.02 -10.34 5.34
CA ALA A 291 -14.32 -10.92 5.59
C ALA A 291 -14.67 -12.01 4.56
N ASP A 292 -15.45 -13.02 4.95
CA ASP A 292 -15.95 -14.03 4.01
C ASP A 292 -16.93 -13.41 2.97
N ARG A 293 -17.41 -14.19 2.00
CA ARG A 293 -18.27 -13.69 0.92
C ARG A 293 -19.57 -13.03 1.41
N GLU A 294 -20.15 -13.49 2.51
CA GLU A 294 -21.39 -12.94 3.05
C GLU A 294 -21.15 -11.56 3.69
N GLU A 295 -19.99 -11.39 4.34
CA GLU A 295 -19.58 -10.11 4.89
C GLU A 295 -19.12 -9.13 3.80
N THR A 296 -18.47 -9.63 2.74
CA THR A 296 -18.08 -8.83 1.57
C THR A 296 -19.30 -8.20 0.87
N GLU A 297 -20.40 -8.94 0.75
CA GLU A 297 -21.65 -8.42 0.17
C GLU A 297 -22.22 -7.23 0.98
N LYS A 298 -22.05 -7.24 2.30
CA LYS A 298 -22.47 -6.13 3.19
C LYS A 298 -21.55 -4.91 3.08
N GLY A 299 -20.31 -5.12 2.63
CA GLY A 299 -19.31 -4.08 2.41
C GLY A 299 -19.38 -3.40 1.05
N LEU A 300 -20.34 -3.75 0.19
CA LEU A 300 -20.53 -3.14 -1.13
C LEU A 300 -21.55 -2.00 -1.08
N PHE A 301 -21.07 -0.79 -1.33
CA PHE A 301 -21.86 0.45 -1.31
C PHE A 301 -22.02 1.02 -2.72
N PRO A 302 -23.23 1.34 -3.18
CA PRO A 302 -23.41 2.01 -4.47
C PRO A 302 -22.76 3.39 -4.51
N VAL A 303 -22.06 3.68 -5.60
CA VAL A 303 -21.40 4.98 -5.85
C VAL A 303 -22.04 5.70 -7.03
N ALA A 304 -22.14 5.03 -8.18
CA ALA A 304 -22.66 5.62 -9.41
C ALA A 304 -23.35 4.57 -10.29
N ALA A 305 -24.27 4.99 -11.15
CA ALA A 305 -24.94 4.08 -12.09
C ALA A 305 -24.06 3.71 -13.30
N SER A 306 -22.96 4.43 -13.54
CA SER A 306 -21.99 4.17 -14.61
C SER A 306 -20.61 4.77 -14.30
N PHE A 307 -19.58 4.34 -15.02
CA PHE A 307 -18.24 4.96 -14.95
C PHE A 307 -18.28 6.45 -15.33
N ALA A 308 -18.99 6.81 -16.39
CA ALA A 308 -19.21 8.19 -16.81
C ALA A 308 -19.78 9.08 -15.69
N GLU A 309 -20.70 8.53 -14.89
CA GLU A 309 -21.31 9.25 -13.78
C GLU A 309 -20.35 9.37 -12.60
N LEU A 310 -19.59 8.31 -12.27
CA LEU A 310 -18.51 8.37 -11.29
C LEU A 310 -17.56 9.52 -11.64
N VAL A 311 -17.01 9.54 -12.85
CA VAL A 311 -16.04 10.56 -13.31
C VAL A 311 -16.61 11.97 -13.20
N LYS A 312 -17.91 12.16 -13.49
CA LYS A 312 -18.59 13.46 -13.34
C LYS A 312 -18.85 13.85 -11.89
N SER A 313 -19.00 12.87 -11.00
CA SER A 313 -19.26 13.10 -9.58
C SER A 313 -18.01 13.39 -8.77
N LEU A 314 -16.83 13.11 -9.33
CA LEU A 314 -15.58 13.38 -8.63
C LEU A 314 -15.50 14.88 -8.29
N SER A 315 -15.08 15.22 -7.07
CA SER A 315 -15.03 16.61 -6.55
C SER A 315 -13.68 17.06 -6.00
#